data_AF-A0A351H5N1-F1
#
_entry.id   AF-A0A351H5N1-F1
#
_cell.length_a   1.000
_cell.length_b   1.000
_cell.length_c   1.000
_cell.angle_alpha   90.00
_cell.angle_beta   90.00
_cell.angle_gamma   90.00
#
_symmetry.space_group_name_H-M   'P 1'
#
loop_
_entity.id
_entity.type
_entity.pdbx_description
1 polymer ?
#
loop_
_entity_poly.entity_id
_entity_poly.type
_entity_poly.pdbx_seq_one_letter_code
_entity_poly.pdbx_strand_id
1 'polypeptide(L)'
;IAAVRDSDGYISFYINGEFAAKSTVKADNTDKPGIIHRIGADASGGQIMKGCIADIRIWKTARTAKEIKDGIIPKTAGTVENGLNKDTNGLSGSWPLLGNIEYVTKQMNDVSSAGNYAKFKGSRADDWLDYSKPEG
;
A
#
# COMPACT_ATOMS: atom_id res chain seq x y z
N ILE A 1 4.15 -4.71 -6.03
CA ILE A 1 5.42 -3.95 -6.01
C ILE A 1 5.79 -3.70 -4.55
N ALA A 2 7.09 -3.67 -4.21
CA ALA A 2 7.57 -3.22 -2.90
C ALA A 2 8.79 -2.30 -3.06
N ALA A 3 8.95 -1.38 -2.12
CA ALA A 3 10.16 -0.57 -1.94
C ALA A 3 10.63 -0.72 -0.50
N VAL A 4 11.90 -1.04 -0.31
CA VAL A 4 12.50 -1.33 1.01
C VAL A 4 13.72 -0.47 1.21
N ARG A 5 13.67 0.41 2.22
CA ARG A 5 14.84 1.14 2.70
C ARG A 5 15.57 0.26 3.72
N ASP A 6 16.81 -0.11 3.43
CA ASP A 6 17.66 -0.86 4.35
C ASP A 6 18.36 0.09 5.35
N SER A 7 18.99 -0.49 6.37
CA SER A 7 19.84 0.18 7.35
C SER A 7 20.98 0.98 6.73
N ASP A 8 21.46 0.57 5.55
CA ASP A 8 22.49 1.29 4.77
C ASP A 8 21.96 2.60 4.12
N GLY A 9 20.64 2.81 4.16
CA GLY A 9 19.92 3.96 3.63
C GLY A 9 19.53 3.85 2.16
N TYR A 10 19.93 2.80 1.45
CA TYR A 10 19.53 2.59 0.06
C TYR A 10 18.15 1.93 -0.03
N ILE A 11 17.47 2.17 -1.15
CA ILE A 11 16.15 1.60 -1.43
C ILE A 11 16.29 0.47 -2.45
N SER A 12 15.81 -0.72 -2.09
CA SER A 12 15.63 -1.84 -3.01
C SER A 12 14.19 -1.89 -3.50
N PHE A 13 13.99 -2.02 -4.80
CA PHE A 13 12.68 -2.14 -5.45
C PHE A 13 12.44 -3.58 -5.87
N TYR A 14 11.22 -4.05 -5.66
CA TYR A 14 10.81 -5.41 -5.99
C TYR A 14 9.52 -5.41 -6.82
N ILE A 15 9.51 -6.18 -7.90
CA ILE A 15 8.34 -6.41 -8.76
C ILE A 15 8.01 -7.90 -8.69
N ASN A 16 6.75 -8.23 -8.40
CA ASN A 16 6.29 -9.61 -8.22
C ASN A 16 7.12 -10.44 -7.22
N GLY A 17 7.70 -9.78 -6.22
CA GLY A 17 8.53 -10.43 -5.18
C GLY A 17 9.99 -10.63 -5.57
N GLU A 18 10.39 -10.23 -6.78
CA GLU A 18 11.75 -10.35 -7.28
C GLU A 18 12.46 -9.00 -7.26
N PHE A 19 13.77 -9.00 -6.97
CA PHE A 19 14.58 -7.79 -6.98
C PHE A 19 14.62 -7.19 -8.38
N ALA A 20 14.25 -5.91 -8.49
CA ALA A 20 14.22 -5.19 -9.76
C ALA A 20 15.36 -4.19 -9.87
N ALA A 21 15.61 -3.40 -8.82
CA ALA A 21 16.62 -2.36 -8.82
C ALA A 21 16.99 -1.92 -7.40
N LYS A 22 18.16 -1.29 -7.26
CA LYS A 22 18.58 -0.59 -6.04
C LYS A 22 18.86 0.88 -6.38
N SER A 23 18.50 1.79 -5.48
CA SER A 23 18.81 3.21 -5.64
C SER A 23 20.33 3.42 -5.64
N THR A 24 20.78 4.44 -6.37
CA THR A 24 22.20 4.86 -6.39
C THR A 24 22.51 5.90 -5.33
N VAL A 25 21.47 6.51 -4.75
CA VAL A 25 21.55 7.48 -3.66
C VAL A 25 20.83 6.94 -2.43
N LYS A 26 21.32 7.33 -1.25
CA LYS A 26 20.68 7.03 0.02
C LYS A 26 19.44 7.90 0.18
N ALA A 27 18.37 7.29 0.68
CA ALA A 27 17.22 8.01 1.17
C ALA A 27 17.47 8.39 2.63
N ASP A 28 17.22 9.65 2.97
CA ASP A 28 17.24 10.09 4.36
C ASP A 28 16.16 9.36 5.17
N ASN A 29 16.44 9.14 6.46
CA ASN A 29 15.39 8.74 7.37
C ASN A 29 14.63 9.99 7.82
N THR A 30 13.62 10.39 7.05
CA THR A 30 12.82 11.58 7.39
C THR A 30 11.57 11.18 8.15
N ASP A 31 11.72 10.99 9.46
CA ASP A 31 10.57 11.01 10.37
C ASP A 31 10.06 12.44 10.46
N LYS A 32 8.99 12.74 9.72
CA LYS A 32 8.31 14.05 9.74
C LYS A 32 6.90 13.87 10.29
N PRO A 33 6.72 13.89 11.63
CA PRO A 33 5.39 13.80 12.21
C PRO A 33 4.49 14.94 11.74
N GLY A 34 3.21 14.66 11.54
CA GLY A 34 2.19 15.66 11.21
C GLY A 34 1.97 15.91 9.70
N ILE A 35 2.69 15.23 8.81
CA ILE A 35 2.41 15.29 7.36
C ILE A 35 1.44 14.19 6.95
N ILE A 36 0.41 14.56 6.18
CA ILE A 36 -0.51 13.59 5.58
C ILE A 36 0.17 12.92 4.39
N HIS A 37 0.38 11.61 4.49
CA HIS A 37 0.80 10.76 3.37
C HIS A 37 -0.37 10.50 2.44
N ARG A 38 -0.09 10.46 1.13
CA ARG A 38 -1.09 10.20 0.08
C ARG A 38 -0.72 8.94 -0.68
N ILE A 39 -1.75 8.25 -1.15
CA ILE A 39 -1.65 7.04 -1.95
C ILE A 39 -2.44 7.31 -3.23
N GLY A 40 -1.87 6.94 -4.39
CA GLY A 40 -2.46 7.27 -5.69
C GLY A 40 -2.29 8.73 -6.13
N ALA A 41 -1.57 9.55 -5.35
CA ALA A 41 -1.14 10.87 -5.77
C ALA A 41 0.17 11.30 -5.09
N ASP A 42 0.83 12.33 -5.62
CA ASP A 42 1.97 12.98 -4.96
C ASP A 42 1.56 13.73 -3.68
N ALA A 43 2.55 14.28 -2.95
CA ALA A 43 2.32 14.99 -1.69
C ALA A 43 1.44 16.24 -1.83
N SER A 44 1.39 16.88 -3.01
CA SER A 44 0.46 17.99 -3.26
C SER A 44 -0.96 17.49 -3.58
N GLY A 45 -1.09 16.28 -4.11
CA GLY A 45 -2.32 15.72 -4.65
C GLY A 45 -2.59 16.13 -6.09
N GLY A 46 -1.62 16.74 -6.78
CA GLY A 46 -1.74 17.22 -8.16
C GLY A 46 -1.35 16.18 -9.21
N GLN A 47 -0.41 15.28 -8.91
CA GLN A 47 -0.04 14.19 -9.81
C GLN A 47 -0.81 12.94 -9.42
N ILE A 48 -1.86 12.62 -10.17
CA ILE A 48 -2.78 11.53 -9.86
C ILE A 48 -2.40 10.28 -10.67
N MET A 49 -2.30 9.14 -9.99
CA MET A 49 -2.12 7.85 -10.62
C MET A 49 -3.42 7.41 -11.30
N LYS A 50 -3.34 7.03 -12.58
CA LYS A 50 -4.45 6.40 -13.30
C LYS A 50 -4.31 4.89 -13.22
N GLY A 51 -5.17 4.23 -12.45
CA GLY A 51 -5.17 2.77 -12.30
C GLY A 51 -5.66 2.32 -10.93
N CYS A 52 -5.44 1.05 -10.62
CA CYS A 52 -5.93 0.39 -9.40
C CYS A 52 -4.78 0.10 -8.42
N ILE A 53 -5.00 0.39 -7.14
CA ILE A 53 -4.10 0.00 -6.05
C ILE A 53 -4.86 -0.94 -5.13
N ALA A 54 -4.19 -2.00 -4.69
CA ALA A 54 -4.69 -2.85 -3.64
C ALA A 54 -3.55 -3.37 -2.78
N ASP A 55 -3.91 -3.89 -1.61
CA ASP A 55 -3.08 -4.54 -0.62
C ASP A 55 -1.90 -3.67 -0.17
N ILE A 56 -2.23 -2.46 0.26
CA ILE A 56 -1.25 -1.47 0.68
C ILE A 56 -0.78 -1.83 2.08
N ARG A 57 0.53 -1.91 2.27
CA ARG A 57 1.16 -2.25 3.55
C ARG A 57 2.35 -1.33 3.80
N ILE A 58 2.52 -0.88 5.04
CA ILE A 58 3.67 -0.11 5.51
C ILE A 58 4.28 -0.86 6.69
N TRP A 59 5.59 -1.05 6.66
CA TRP A 59 6.34 -1.79 7.67
C TRP A 59 7.38 -0.88 8.33
N LYS A 60 7.62 -1.07 9.63
CA LYS A 60 8.70 -0.41 10.40
C LYS A 60 10.06 -1.04 10.14
N THR A 61 10.09 -2.26 9.59
CA THR A 61 11.30 -3.04 9.36
C THR A 61 11.51 -3.26 7.87
N ALA A 62 12.78 -3.32 7.47
CA ALA A 62 13.14 -3.71 6.12
C ALA A 62 12.70 -5.16 5.87
N ARG A 63 11.81 -5.36 4.89
CA ARG A 63 11.33 -6.70 4.50
C ARG A 63 12.34 -7.37 3.58
N THR A 64 12.61 -8.65 3.82
CA THR A 64 13.43 -9.47 2.93
C THR A 64 12.69 -9.80 1.64
N ALA A 65 13.42 -10.18 0.57
CA ALA A 65 12.81 -10.62 -0.68
C ALA A 65 11.84 -11.81 -0.48
N LYS A 66 12.22 -12.78 0.36
CA LYS A 66 11.36 -13.91 0.73
C LYS A 66 10.08 -13.45 1.40
N GLU A 67 10.19 -12.58 2.40
CA GLU A 67 9.02 -12.03 3.11
C GLU A 67 8.08 -11.22 2.22
N ILE A 68 8.63 -10.52 1.22
CA ILE A 68 7.82 -9.82 0.21
C ILE A 68 7.09 -10.84 -0.64
N LYS A 69 7.80 -11.85 -1.17
CA LYS A 69 7.24 -12.87 -2.04
C LYS A 69 6.16 -13.69 -1.34
N ASP A 70 6.43 -14.15 -0.12
CA ASP A 70 5.48 -14.90 0.72
C ASP A 70 4.27 -14.03 1.12
N GLY A 71 4.45 -12.71 1.16
CA GLY A 71 3.38 -11.76 1.46
C GLY A 71 2.49 -11.40 0.27
N ILE A 72 2.83 -11.78 -0.96
CA ILE A 72 1.99 -11.54 -2.14
C ILE A 72 0.82 -12.54 -2.12
N ILE A 73 -0.39 -12.03 -1.93
CA ILE A 73 -1.60 -12.86 -1.84
C ILE A 73 -2.40 -12.73 -3.15
N PRO A 74 -2.88 -13.83 -3.73
CA PRO A 74 -3.77 -13.77 -4.87
C PRO A 74 -5.03 -12.95 -4.56
N LYS A 75 -5.37 -12.02 -5.44
CA LYS A 75 -6.63 -11.27 -5.35
C LYS A 75 -7.79 -12.22 -5.67
N THR A 76 -8.42 -12.78 -4.65
CA THR A 76 -9.67 -13.50 -4.84
C THR A 76 -10.80 -12.51 -4.61
N ALA A 77 -11.69 -12.33 -5.60
CA ALA A 77 -12.84 -11.46 -5.44
C ALA A 77 -13.68 -11.94 -4.24
N GLY A 78 -13.91 -11.05 -3.27
CA GLY A 78 -14.65 -11.35 -2.05
C GLY A 78 -13.82 -11.77 -0.82
N THR A 79 -12.49 -11.89 -0.94
CA THR A 79 -11.62 -12.13 0.24
C THR A 79 -11.01 -10.83 0.72
N VAL A 80 -11.42 -10.36 1.90
CA VAL A 80 -10.88 -9.14 2.56
C VAL A 80 -9.62 -9.42 3.40
N GLU A 81 -9.25 -10.69 3.55
CA GLU A 81 -8.24 -11.12 4.51
C GLU A 81 -6.90 -11.38 3.81
N ASN A 82 -5.90 -10.56 4.14
CA ASN A 82 -4.51 -10.75 3.76
C ASN A 82 -3.69 -11.45 4.87
N GLY A 83 -4.38 -12.10 5.83
CA GLY A 83 -3.77 -12.78 6.97
C GLY A 83 -3.09 -11.85 7.99
N LEU A 84 -3.18 -10.52 7.81
CA LEU A 84 -2.61 -9.54 8.73
C LEU A 84 -3.62 -9.13 9.79
N ASN A 85 -3.12 -8.77 10.96
CA ASN A 85 -3.92 -8.31 12.10
C ASN A 85 -3.11 -7.36 13.00
N LYS A 86 -3.73 -6.84 14.06
CA LYS A 86 -3.13 -5.92 15.03
C LYS A 86 -1.86 -6.44 15.73
N ASP A 87 -1.67 -7.76 15.75
CA ASP A 87 -0.57 -8.45 16.40
C ASP A 87 0.57 -8.79 15.40
N THR A 88 0.41 -8.42 14.12
CA THR A 88 1.45 -8.59 13.10
C THR A 88 2.65 -7.69 13.41
N ASN A 89 3.76 -8.32 13.80
CA ASN A 89 4.97 -7.61 14.21
C ASN A 89 5.53 -6.72 13.10
N GLY A 90 5.90 -5.49 13.44
CA GLY A 90 6.51 -4.53 12.51
C GLY A 90 5.55 -3.90 11.51
N LEU A 91 4.25 -4.23 11.52
CA LEU A 91 3.26 -3.60 10.65
C LEU A 91 2.88 -2.20 11.21
N SER A 92 3.04 -1.16 10.40
CA SER A 92 2.62 0.21 10.71
C SER A 92 1.25 0.56 10.14
N GLY A 93 0.85 -0.10 9.06
CA GLY A 93 -0.38 0.22 8.34
C GLY A 93 -0.69 -0.84 7.32
N SER A 94 -1.95 -1.25 7.22
CA SER A 94 -2.43 -2.13 6.15
C SER A 94 -3.84 -1.75 5.72
N TRP A 95 -4.01 -1.49 4.43
CA TRP A 95 -5.29 -1.24 3.78
C TRP A 95 -5.46 -2.25 2.64
N PRO A 96 -6.18 -3.36 2.88
CA PRO A 96 -6.28 -4.43 1.91
C PRO A 96 -6.86 -3.95 0.57
N LEU A 97 -7.93 -3.16 0.57
CA LEU A 97 -8.62 -2.75 -0.66
C LEU A 97 -8.87 -3.93 -1.63
N LEU A 98 -9.11 -5.13 -1.08
CA LEU A 98 -9.35 -6.37 -1.80
C LEU A 98 -10.86 -6.61 -1.82
N GLY A 99 -11.54 -6.24 -2.91
CA GLY A 99 -12.95 -6.55 -3.15
C GLY A 99 -13.83 -5.36 -3.53
N ASN A 100 -15.14 -5.60 -3.62
CA ASN A 100 -16.16 -4.56 -3.77
C ASN A 100 -16.21 -3.77 -2.48
N ILE A 101 -15.49 -2.66 -2.43
CA ILE A 101 -15.50 -1.76 -1.28
C ILE A 101 -16.79 -0.97 -1.35
N GLU A 102 -17.90 -1.62 -0.99
CA GLU A 102 -19.16 -0.95 -0.76
C GLU A 102 -18.94 0.08 0.35
N TYR A 103 -19.06 1.36 -0.03
CA TYR A 103 -19.12 2.52 0.84
C TYR A 103 -18.01 2.57 1.90
N VAL A 104 -16.82 3.08 1.54
CA VAL A 104 -15.96 3.63 2.60
C VAL A 104 -16.63 4.88 3.14
N THR A 105 -17.31 4.71 4.26
CA THR A 105 -17.89 5.77 5.07
C THR A 105 -16.80 6.70 5.60
N LYS A 106 -16.48 7.79 4.89
CA LYS A 106 -15.52 8.85 5.27
C LYS A 106 -14.06 8.44 5.53
N GLN A 107 -13.77 7.24 6.06
CA GLN A 107 -12.45 6.74 6.43
C GLN A 107 -12.39 5.20 6.47
N MET A 108 -11.22 4.62 6.20
CA MET A 108 -10.90 3.21 6.40
C MET A 108 -9.78 3.09 7.44
N ASN A 109 -10.09 2.51 8.59
CA ASN A 109 -9.06 2.20 9.58
C ASN A 109 -8.12 1.14 9.02
N ASP A 110 -6.84 1.27 9.36
CA ASP A 110 -5.85 0.28 9.02
C ASP A 110 -5.97 -0.96 9.93
N VAL A 111 -5.46 -2.11 9.47
CA VAL A 111 -5.57 -3.40 10.17
C VAL A 111 -4.59 -3.56 11.35
N SER A 112 -3.54 -2.74 11.40
CA SER A 112 -2.52 -2.80 12.45
C SER A 112 -3.00 -2.15 13.76
N SER A 113 -2.18 -2.28 14.80
CA SER A 113 -2.38 -1.62 16.10
C SER A 113 -1.97 -0.14 16.12
N ALA A 114 -1.53 0.42 14.99
CA ALA A 114 -1.03 1.80 14.93
C ALA A 114 -2.14 2.87 14.95
N GLY A 115 -3.39 2.49 14.69
CA GLY A 115 -4.54 3.41 14.72
C GLY A 115 -4.54 4.41 13.57
N ASN A 116 -3.88 4.09 12.44
CA ASN A 116 -3.93 4.91 11.24
C ASN A 116 -5.26 4.70 10.52
N TYR A 117 -5.65 5.69 9.71
CA TYR A 117 -6.80 5.56 8.83
C TYR A 117 -6.53 6.27 7.49
N ALA A 118 -7.11 5.74 6.42
CA ALA A 118 -7.13 6.37 5.12
C ALA A 118 -8.44 7.16 4.95
N LYS A 119 -8.36 8.38 4.40
CA LYS A 119 -9.52 9.15 3.95
C LYS A 119 -9.53 9.16 2.42
N PHE A 120 -10.69 8.88 1.83
CA PHE A 120 -10.86 8.86 0.39
C PHE A 120 -11.33 10.24 -0.09
N LYS A 121 -10.73 10.73 -1.18
CA LYS A 121 -11.08 12.03 -1.77
C LYS A 121 -12.37 11.99 -2.60
N GLY A 122 -12.85 10.80 -2.97
CA GLY A 122 -14.09 10.55 -3.70
C GLY A 122 -15.14 9.80 -2.87
N SER A 123 -16.36 9.69 -3.39
CA SER A 123 -17.48 8.97 -2.79
C SER A 123 -17.27 7.46 -2.71
N ARG A 124 -16.38 6.90 -3.53
CA ARG A 124 -16.01 5.49 -3.52
C ARG A 124 -14.51 5.28 -3.66
N ALA A 125 -14.01 4.18 -3.10
CA ALA A 125 -12.63 3.72 -3.28
C ALA A 125 -12.38 3.19 -4.70
N ASP A 126 -13.44 2.86 -5.44
CA ASP A 126 -13.44 2.36 -6.81
C ASP A 126 -13.99 3.37 -7.84
N ASP A 127 -14.18 4.65 -7.48
CA ASP A 127 -14.63 5.70 -8.44
C ASP A 127 -13.63 5.92 -9.61
N TRP A 128 -12.48 5.24 -9.59
CA TRP A 128 -11.46 5.22 -10.63
C TRP A 128 -11.37 3.90 -11.41
N LEU A 129 -12.25 2.93 -11.11
CA LEU A 129 -12.41 1.70 -11.87
C LEU A 129 -13.43 1.94 -12.98
N ASP A 130 -12.93 2.07 -14.21
CA ASP A 130 -13.78 1.95 -15.40
C ASP A 130 -14.19 0.48 -15.54
N TYR A 131 -15.43 0.16 -15.18
CA TYR A 131 -16.02 -1.16 -15.38
C TYR A 131 -16.61 -1.31 -16.79
N SER A 132 -16.35 -0.41 -17.74
CA SER A 132 -16.63 -0.69 -19.15
C SER A 132 -15.87 -1.96 -19.50
N LYS A 133 -16.65 -3.03 -19.71
CA LYS A 133 -16.14 -4.29 -20.24
C LYS A 133 -15.34 -3.97 -21.50
N PRO A 134 -14.25 -4.70 -21.81
CA PRO A 134 -13.80 -4.73 -23.19
C PRO A 134 -15.00 -5.26 -24.00
N GLU A 135 -15.60 -4.38 -24.81
CA GLU A 135 -16.41 -4.85 -25.92
C GLU A 135 -15.50 -5.76 -26.76
N GLY A 136 -15.99 -6.97 -27.03
CA GLY A 136 -15.29 -7.93 -27.87
C GLY A 136 -15.18 -7.47 -29.32
#